data_AF-A0A2M6WCE8-F1
#
_entry.id   AF-A0A2M6WCE8-F1
#
_cell.length_a   1.000
_cell.length_b   1.000
_cell.length_c   1.000
_cell.angle_alpha   90.00
_cell.angle_beta   90.00
_cell.angle_gamma   90.00
#
_symmetry.space_group_name_H-M   'P 1'
#
loop_
_entity.id
_entity.type
_entity.pdbx_description
1 polymer ?
#
loop_
_entity_poly.entity_id
_entity_poly.type
_entity_poly.pdbx_seq_one_letter_code
_entity_poly.pdbx_strand_id
1 'polypeptide(L)'
;AFLLAILTQESNLGRNVGTCNRPGDPPEKSWKVIMKPTRDQEPFKQITEELGMNPDITPVSCPMFRNGEQLGWGGAMGPAQFIPSTWIAYKGKVAAITGSLANPWDIRDAFLAAALLLKDNGALNSEWAAAMRYFSGSTNPAYSFYGDNVVATTEKYQEDIDALNY
;
A
#
# COMPACT_ATOMS: atom_id res chain seq x y z
N ALA A 1 -17.55 0.38 3.11
CA ALA A 1 -17.16 0.03 1.73
C ALA A 1 -15.80 0.59 1.28
N PHE A 2 -15.54 1.89 1.39
CA PHE A 2 -14.36 2.54 0.78
C PHE A 2 -13.00 1.93 1.12
N LEU A 3 -12.76 1.60 2.39
CA LEU A 3 -11.50 0.99 2.80
C LEU A 3 -11.28 -0.41 2.17
N LEU A 4 -12.36 -1.18 1.96
CA LEU A 4 -12.28 -2.45 1.22
C LEU A 4 -11.92 -2.19 -0.25
N ALA A 5 -12.49 -1.15 -0.86
CA ALA A 5 -12.20 -0.76 -2.23
C ALA A 5 -10.72 -0.39 -2.41
N ILE A 6 -10.14 0.38 -1.48
CA ILE A 6 -8.70 0.71 -1.50
C ILE A 6 -7.85 -0.58 -1.46
N LEU A 7 -8.04 -1.46 -0.47
CA LEU A 7 -7.22 -2.68 -0.40
C LEU A 7 -7.48 -3.65 -1.56
N THR A 8 -8.67 -3.61 -2.16
CA THR A 8 -8.96 -4.38 -3.36
C THR A 8 -8.17 -3.86 -4.55
N GLN A 9 -8.16 -2.54 -4.74
CA GLN A 9 -7.39 -1.87 -5.78
C GLN A 9 -5.89 -2.08 -5.60
N GLU A 10 -5.39 -2.08 -4.36
CA GLU A 10 -3.97 -2.23 -4.07
C GLU A 10 -3.44 -3.66 -4.23
N SER A 11 -4.17 -4.66 -3.73
CA SER A 11 -3.63 -6.02 -3.65
C SER A 11 -4.68 -7.13 -3.77
N ASN A 12 -5.91 -6.78 -4.17
CA ASN A 12 -7.05 -7.69 -4.11
C ASN A 12 -7.21 -8.29 -2.70
N LEU A 13 -7.28 -7.41 -1.69
CA LEU A 13 -7.43 -7.77 -0.26
C LEU A 13 -6.29 -8.66 0.26
N GLY A 14 -5.05 -8.36 -0.12
CA GLY A 14 -3.85 -9.06 0.32
C GLY A 14 -3.50 -10.31 -0.47
N ARG A 15 -4.25 -10.64 -1.53
CA ARG A 15 -3.90 -11.77 -2.42
C ARG A 15 -2.62 -11.53 -3.21
N ASN A 16 -2.32 -10.27 -3.52
CA ASN A 16 -1.18 -9.87 -4.35
C ASN A 16 -0.32 -8.81 -3.64
N VAL A 17 0.59 -9.23 -2.77
CA VAL A 17 1.45 -8.32 -1.96
C VAL A 17 2.80 -7.97 -2.59
N GLY A 18 3.04 -8.40 -3.83
CA GLY A 18 4.29 -8.13 -4.55
C GLY A 18 4.86 -9.35 -5.28
N THR A 19 5.59 -9.09 -6.37
CA THR A 19 6.25 -10.12 -7.19
C THR A 19 7.72 -9.82 -7.45
N CYS A 20 8.27 -8.89 -6.68
CA CYS A 20 9.69 -8.58 -6.61
C CYS A 20 10.24 -8.93 -5.23
N ASN A 21 11.56 -9.13 -5.20
CA ASN A 21 12.32 -9.43 -3.98
C ASN A 21 11.89 -10.72 -3.26
N ARG A 22 11.37 -11.71 -4.00
CA ARG A 22 11.04 -13.04 -3.46
C ARG A 22 12.28 -13.93 -3.48
N PRO A 23 12.30 -15.02 -2.68
CA PRO A 23 13.34 -16.04 -2.80
C PRO A 23 13.52 -16.50 -4.25
N GLY A 24 14.74 -16.41 -4.77
CA GLY A 24 15.09 -16.84 -6.13
C GLY A 24 14.71 -15.87 -7.24
N ASP A 25 14.11 -14.71 -6.95
CA ASP A 25 13.99 -13.65 -7.94
C ASP A 25 15.39 -13.15 -8.36
N PRO A 26 15.58 -12.73 -9.62
CA PRO A 26 16.88 -12.28 -10.11
C PRO A 26 17.30 -10.92 -9.49
N PRO A 27 18.60 -10.57 -9.52
CA PRO A 27 19.14 -9.37 -8.86
C PRO A 27 18.41 -8.05 -9.19
N GLU A 28 17.95 -7.90 -10.42
CA GLU A 28 17.20 -6.76 -10.96
C GLU A 28 15.83 -6.56 -10.30
N LYS A 29 15.30 -7.57 -9.61
CA LYS A 29 14.09 -7.47 -8.78
C LYS A 29 14.40 -7.24 -7.29
N SER A 30 15.67 -7.16 -6.91
CA SER A 30 16.07 -6.91 -5.51
C SER A 30 15.55 -5.56 -5.04
N TRP A 31 15.12 -5.48 -3.78
CA TRP A 31 14.74 -4.23 -3.12
C TRP A 31 15.81 -3.12 -3.27
N LYS A 32 17.10 -3.50 -3.34
CA LYS A 32 18.25 -2.61 -3.58
C LYS A 32 18.23 -1.92 -4.94
N VAL A 33 17.52 -2.50 -5.92
CA VAL A 33 17.37 -1.99 -7.29
C VAL A 33 16.04 -1.28 -7.46
N ILE A 34 14.94 -1.90 -7.00
CA ILE A 34 13.59 -1.44 -7.33
C ILE A 34 13.06 -0.33 -6.41
N MET A 35 13.64 -0.13 -5.23
CA MET A 35 13.23 0.92 -4.29
C MET A 35 14.01 2.20 -4.52
N LYS A 36 13.34 3.35 -4.29
CA LYS A 36 14.01 4.66 -4.35
C LYS A 36 15.11 4.74 -3.28
N PRO A 37 16.40 4.81 -3.63
CA PRO A 37 17.49 4.59 -2.68
C PRO A 37 17.48 5.53 -1.49
N THR A 38 17.28 6.83 -1.73
CA THR A 38 17.34 7.86 -0.68
C THR A 38 16.07 7.98 0.16
N ARG A 39 14.97 7.35 -0.26
CA ARG A 39 13.66 7.48 0.42
C ARG A 39 13.27 6.19 1.14
N ASP A 40 13.43 5.03 0.51
CA ASP A 40 12.71 3.81 0.90
C ASP A 40 13.60 2.68 1.37
N GLN A 41 14.87 2.64 0.95
CA GLN A 41 15.79 1.55 1.29
C GLN A 41 16.13 1.49 2.78
N GLU A 42 16.41 2.64 3.40
CA GLU A 42 16.69 2.69 4.84
C GLU A 42 15.45 2.38 5.67
N PRO A 43 14.27 3.00 5.42
CA PRO A 43 13.03 2.61 6.09
C PRO A 43 12.68 1.13 5.93
N PHE A 44 12.89 0.55 4.73
CA PHE A 44 12.58 -0.86 4.50
C PHE A 44 13.44 -1.78 5.37
N LYS A 45 14.75 -1.56 5.41
CA LYS A 45 15.66 -2.31 6.29
C LYS A 45 15.22 -2.20 7.74
N GLN A 46 14.97 -0.98 8.22
CA GLN A 46 14.53 -0.74 9.59
C GLN A 46 13.26 -1.53 9.91
N ILE A 47 12.25 -1.49 9.04
CA ILE A 47 10.98 -2.20 9.23
C ILE A 47 11.21 -3.71 9.28
N THR A 48 12.00 -4.26 8.35
CA THR A 48 12.28 -5.70 8.33
C THR A 48 13.07 -6.14 9.57
N GLU A 49 14.04 -5.34 10.04
CA GLU A 49 14.83 -5.64 11.23
C GLU A 49 13.95 -5.65 12.49
N GLU A 50 13.10 -4.63 12.67
CA GLU A 50 12.16 -4.56 13.79
C GLU A 50 11.22 -5.77 13.84
N LEU A 51 10.80 -6.27 12.68
CA LEU A 51 9.92 -7.43 12.54
C LEU A 51 10.65 -8.78 12.55
N GLY A 52 11.98 -8.80 12.63
CA GLY A 52 12.79 -10.02 12.56
C GLY A 52 12.73 -10.73 11.19
N MET A 53 12.47 -9.98 10.12
CA MET A 53 12.36 -10.46 8.74
C MET A 53 13.68 -10.26 7.98
N ASN A 54 13.94 -11.11 6.99
CA ASN A 54 15.09 -10.94 6.10
C ASN A 54 14.72 -10.01 4.93
N PRO A 55 15.33 -8.82 4.79
CA PRO A 55 14.99 -7.88 3.73
C PRO A 55 15.27 -8.42 2.33
N ASP A 56 16.23 -9.34 2.16
CA ASP A 56 16.63 -9.83 0.83
C ASP A 56 15.65 -10.87 0.24
N ILE A 57 14.65 -11.32 1.01
CA ILE A 57 13.64 -12.28 0.57
C ILE A 57 12.20 -11.88 0.95
N THR A 58 12.00 -10.63 1.36
CA THR A 58 10.70 -10.13 1.76
C THR A 58 9.96 -9.53 0.54
N PRO A 59 8.80 -10.07 0.13
CA PRO A 59 8.11 -9.64 -1.09
C PRO A 59 7.62 -8.19 -1.02
N VAL A 60 7.78 -7.49 -2.14
CA VAL A 60 7.31 -6.11 -2.36
C VAL A 60 6.86 -5.90 -3.81
N SER A 61 6.19 -4.78 -4.08
CA SER A 61 5.79 -4.42 -5.44
C SER A 61 6.98 -4.19 -6.38
N CYS A 62 6.79 -4.51 -7.65
CA CYS A 62 7.73 -4.18 -8.71
C CYS A 62 7.47 -2.76 -9.25
N PRO A 63 8.48 -2.07 -9.79
CA PRO A 63 8.24 -0.84 -10.53
C PRO A 63 7.54 -1.16 -11.85
N MET A 64 6.87 -0.16 -12.42
CA MET A 64 6.31 -0.27 -13.76
C MET A 64 7.44 -0.14 -14.80
N PHE A 65 7.29 -0.79 -15.95
CA PHE A 65 8.19 -0.64 -17.08
C PHE A 65 7.39 -0.27 -18.33
N ARG A 66 7.91 0.64 -19.14
CA ARG A 66 7.36 1.00 -20.45
C ARG A 66 8.50 1.06 -21.45
N ASN A 67 8.38 0.28 -22.53
CA ASN A 67 9.41 0.17 -23.57
C ASN A 67 10.81 -0.20 -23.03
N GLY A 68 10.87 -1.02 -21.97
CA GLY A 68 12.12 -1.41 -21.32
C GLY A 68 12.69 -0.40 -20.31
N GLU A 69 12.08 0.79 -20.20
CA GLU A 69 12.49 1.80 -19.22
C GLU A 69 11.63 1.73 -17.96
N GLN A 70 12.28 1.88 -16.80
CA GLN A 70 11.61 1.89 -15.51
C GLN A 70 10.82 3.20 -15.33
N LEU A 71 9.52 3.06 -15.07
CA LEU A 71 8.63 4.14 -14.68
C LEU A 71 8.44 4.13 -13.17
N GLY A 72 9.02 5.12 -12.50
CA GLY A 72 8.91 5.25 -11.05
C GLY A 72 9.69 4.18 -10.29
N TRP A 73 9.20 3.82 -9.11
CA TRP A 73 9.85 2.88 -8.19
C TRP A 73 8.84 1.84 -7.71
N GLY A 74 9.33 0.66 -7.34
CA GLY A 74 8.57 -0.36 -6.63
C GLY A 74 8.76 -0.23 -5.11
N GLY A 75 8.59 -1.35 -4.40
CA GLY A 75 8.87 -1.43 -2.97
C GLY A 75 7.67 -1.24 -2.06
N ALA A 76 6.47 -1.13 -2.60
CA ALA A 76 5.26 -1.09 -1.78
C ALA A 76 5.08 -2.43 -1.05
N MET A 77 4.73 -2.36 0.23
CA MET A 77 4.72 -3.49 1.17
C MET A 77 3.29 -3.91 1.51
N GLY A 78 3.06 -5.22 1.51
CA GLY A 78 1.88 -5.84 2.10
C GLY A 78 0.54 -5.49 1.44
N PRO A 79 -0.59 -5.84 2.09
CA PRO A 79 -1.92 -5.72 1.50
C PRO A 79 -2.34 -4.29 1.13
N ALA A 80 -1.90 -3.31 1.89
CA ALA A 80 -2.20 -1.91 1.64
C ALA A 80 -1.13 -1.22 0.77
N GLN A 81 -0.13 -1.95 0.25
CA GLN A 81 0.90 -1.42 -0.64
C GLN A 81 1.56 -0.12 -0.10
N PHE A 82 1.85 -0.10 1.21
CA PHE A 82 2.52 1.07 1.80
C PHE A 82 3.96 1.18 1.30
N ILE A 83 4.33 2.38 0.84
CA ILE A 83 5.73 2.73 0.63
C ILE A 83 6.45 2.76 2.00
N PRO A 84 7.70 2.24 2.11
CA PRO A 84 8.42 2.16 3.38
C PRO A 84 8.47 3.48 4.16
N SER A 85 8.79 4.59 3.51
CA SER A 85 8.82 5.90 4.17
C SER A 85 7.45 6.33 4.70
N THR A 86 6.37 6.00 3.99
CA THR A 86 5.01 6.29 4.44
C THR A 86 4.66 5.42 5.65
N TRP A 87 5.01 4.13 5.63
CA TRP A 87 4.77 3.24 6.78
C TRP A 87 5.42 3.75 8.07
N ILE A 88 6.65 4.26 8.00
CA ILE A 88 7.32 4.86 9.17
C ILE A 88 6.48 5.95 9.84
N ALA A 89 5.75 6.76 9.07
CA ALA A 89 4.89 7.82 9.60
C ALA A 89 3.61 7.30 10.30
N TYR A 90 3.18 6.06 10.01
CA TYR A 90 1.94 5.49 10.52
C TYR A 90 2.15 4.34 11.52
N LYS A 91 3.29 3.64 11.49
CA LYS A 91 3.52 2.45 12.33
C LYS A 91 3.32 2.71 13.83
N GLY A 92 3.72 3.89 14.31
CA GLY A 92 3.52 4.29 15.71
C GLY A 92 2.05 4.51 16.06
N LYS A 93 1.25 5.07 15.14
CA LYS A 93 -0.21 5.25 15.32
C LYS A 93 -0.93 3.90 15.35
N VAL A 94 -0.52 2.97 14.47
CA VAL A 94 -1.05 1.61 14.43
C VAL A 94 -0.74 0.89 15.74
N ALA A 95 0.54 0.87 16.14
CA ALA A 95 0.97 0.20 17.38
C ALA A 95 0.27 0.73 18.63
N ALA A 96 0.00 2.05 18.69
CA ALA A 96 -0.72 2.65 19.81
C ALA A 96 -2.18 2.17 19.92
N ILE A 97 -2.81 1.84 18.79
CA ILE A 97 -4.20 1.35 18.75
C ILE A 97 -4.26 -0.16 18.99
N THR A 98 -3.31 -0.91 18.41
CA THR A 98 -3.32 -2.38 18.46
C THR A 98 -2.66 -2.94 19.72
N GLY A 99 -1.77 -2.17 20.36
CA GLY A 99 -0.98 -2.62 21.50
C GLY A 99 0.16 -3.58 21.12
N SER A 100 0.49 -3.69 19.83
CA SER A 100 1.53 -4.58 19.30
C SER A 100 2.44 -3.88 18.30
N LEU A 101 3.59 -4.48 18.01
CA LEU A 101 4.46 -4.02 16.93
C LEU A 101 3.70 -4.09 15.59
N ALA A 102 3.61 -2.95 14.90
CA ALA A 102 2.86 -2.84 13.66
C ALA A 102 3.59 -3.53 12.49
N ASN A 103 2.88 -4.37 11.74
CA ASN A 103 3.39 -5.13 10.61
C ASN A 103 2.66 -4.79 9.29
N PRO A 104 3.33 -4.22 8.27
CA PRO A 104 2.65 -3.86 7.02
C PRO A 104 2.18 -5.07 6.21
N TRP A 105 2.69 -6.28 6.47
CA TRP A 105 2.24 -7.52 5.86
C TRP A 105 1.11 -8.22 6.64
N ASP A 106 0.79 -7.78 7.86
CA ASP A 106 -0.42 -8.21 8.55
C ASP A 106 -1.63 -7.46 8.00
N ILE A 107 -2.70 -8.18 7.66
CA ILE A 107 -3.88 -7.59 7.02
C ILE A 107 -4.60 -6.60 7.93
N ARG A 108 -4.63 -6.82 9.25
CA ARG A 108 -5.36 -5.96 10.20
C ARG A 108 -4.62 -4.65 10.40
N ASP A 109 -3.30 -4.73 10.57
CA ASP A 109 -2.43 -3.56 10.69
C ASP A 109 -2.41 -2.74 9.39
N ALA A 110 -2.34 -3.40 8.24
CA ALA A 110 -2.43 -2.76 6.93
C ALA A 110 -3.78 -2.05 6.74
N PHE A 111 -4.89 -2.68 7.13
CA PHE A 111 -6.23 -2.09 7.07
C PHE A 111 -6.32 -0.83 7.93
N LEU A 112 -5.83 -0.91 9.17
CA LEU A 112 -5.84 0.21 10.11
C LEU A 112 -4.94 1.36 9.63
N ALA A 113 -3.73 1.06 9.16
CA ALA A 113 -2.81 2.05 8.61
C ALA A 113 -3.44 2.78 7.41
N ALA A 114 -4.07 2.04 6.50
CA ALA A 114 -4.76 2.62 5.35
C ALA A 114 -5.92 3.52 5.79
N ALA A 115 -6.72 3.11 6.78
CA ALA A 115 -7.78 3.95 7.34
C ALA A 115 -7.25 5.28 7.87
N LEU A 116 -6.15 5.25 8.63
CA LEU A 116 -5.50 6.44 9.18
C LEU A 116 -4.99 7.37 8.07
N LEU A 117 -4.32 6.82 7.05
CA LEU A 117 -3.81 7.59 5.93
C LEU A 117 -4.94 8.22 5.11
N LEU A 118 -6.01 7.48 4.83
CA LEU A 118 -7.16 8.00 4.09
C LEU A 118 -7.88 9.11 4.86
N LYS A 119 -7.99 8.97 6.19
CA LYS A 119 -8.50 10.04 7.06
C LYS A 119 -7.64 11.30 6.94
N ASP A 120 -6.33 11.18 7.06
CA ASP A 120 -5.39 12.30 6.94
C ASP A 120 -5.42 12.92 5.53
N ASN A 121 -5.74 12.11 4.51
CA ASN A 121 -5.95 12.56 3.12
C ASN A 121 -7.33 13.19 2.86
N GLY A 122 -8.20 13.31 3.87
CA GLY A 122 -9.49 13.99 3.78
C GLY A 122 -10.65 13.12 3.31
N ALA A 123 -10.62 11.81 3.55
CA ALA A 123 -11.67 10.87 3.13
C ALA A 123 -13.08 11.24 3.61
N LEU A 124 -13.21 11.94 4.75
CA LEU A 124 -14.50 12.43 5.24
C LEU A 124 -15.14 13.49 4.33
N ASN A 125 -14.34 14.20 3.54
CA ASN A 125 -14.82 15.24 2.63
C ASN A 125 -14.94 14.73 1.20
N SER A 126 -14.02 13.85 0.77
CA SER A 126 -14.01 13.29 -0.57
C SER A 126 -13.20 12.00 -0.61
N GLU A 127 -13.88 10.87 -0.80
CA GLU A 127 -13.26 9.57 -1.01
C GLU A 127 -12.40 9.55 -2.28
N TRP A 128 -12.89 10.15 -3.37
CA TRP A 128 -12.13 10.25 -4.62
C TRP A 128 -10.80 11.00 -4.42
N ALA A 129 -10.83 12.18 -3.79
CA ALA A 129 -9.61 12.95 -3.56
C ALA A 129 -8.66 12.25 -2.58
N ALA A 130 -9.21 11.56 -1.57
CA ALA A 130 -8.40 10.78 -0.62
C ALA A 130 -7.74 9.58 -1.29
N ALA A 131 -8.44 8.86 -2.16
CA ALA A 131 -7.91 7.76 -2.97
C ALA A 131 -6.79 8.24 -3.91
N MET A 132 -7.01 9.36 -4.59
CA MET A 132 -6.00 9.96 -5.48
C MET A 132 -4.70 10.32 -4.73
N ARG A 133 -4.83 10.89 -3.53
CA ARG A 133 -3.70 11.21 -2.65
C ARG A 133 -3.04 9.96 -2.09
N TYR A 134 -3.82 8.92 -1.80
CA TYR A 134 -3.29 7.62 -1.38
C TYR A 134 -2.35 7.03 -2.44
N PHE A 135 -2.80 7.03 -3.70
CA PHE A 135 -2.05 6.48 -4.83
C PHE A 135 -0.87 7.35 -5.27
N SER A 136 -1.09 8.65 -5.47
CA SER A 136 -0.14 9.53 -6.16
C SER A 136 0.41 10.68 -5.32
N GLY A 137 -0.05 10.82 -4.08
CA GLY A 137 0.27 11.98 -3.22
C GLY A 137 -0.39 13.29 -3.65
N SER A 138 -1.24 13.30 -4.67
CA SER A 138 -1.90 14.50 -5.20
C SER A 138 -3.26 14.16 -5.82
N THR A 139 -3.96 15.17 -6.33
CA THR A 139 -5.18 14.99 -7.15
C THR A 139 -4.91 15.33 -8.62
N ASN A 140 -3.70 15.01 -9.12
CA ASN A 140 -3.34 15.26 -10.51
C ASN A 140 -4.29 14.48 -11.46
N PRO A 141 -5.03 15.16 -12.37
CA PRO A 141 -5.97 14.51 -13.27
C PRO A 141 -5.36 13.40 -14.15
N ALA A 142 -4.03 13.41 -14.38
CA ALA A 142 -3.35 12.34 -15.10
C ALA A 142 -3.51 10.95 -14.46
N TYR A 143 -3.87 10.91 -13.16
CA TYR A 143 -4.10 9.68 -12.42
C TYR A 143 -5.57 9.44 -12.04
N SER A 144 -6.51 10.22 -12.60
CA SER A 144 -7.94 10.19 -12.19
C SER A 144 -8.55 8.80 -12.23
N PHE A 145 -8.10 7.97 -13.18
CA PHE A 145 -8.52 6.58 -13.35
C PHE A 145 -8.45 5.78 -12.05
N TYR A 146 -7.48 6.06 -11.17
CA TYR A 146 -7.36 5.36 -9.89
C TYR A 146 -8.52 5.74 -8.97
N GLY A 147 -8.77 7.04 -8.78
CA GLY A 147 -9.88 7.52 -7.97
C GLY A 147 -11.23 7.05 -8.50
N ASP A 148 -11.41 7.08 -9.82
CA ASP A 148 -12.64 6.63 -10.49
C ASP A 148 -12.90 5.13 -10.22
N ASN A 149 -11.87 4.29 -10.38
CA ASN A 149 -11.98 2.86 -10.12
C ASN A 149 -12.26 2.53 -8.65
N VAL A 150 -11.62 3.26 -7.72
CA VAL A 150 -11.86 3.04 -6.29
C VAL A 150 -13.28 3.41 -5.91
N VAL A 151 -13.80 4.56 -6.36
CA VAL A 151 -15.20 4.96 -6.05
C VAL A 151 -16.19 3.97 -6.64
N ALA A 152 -16.01 3.53 -7.89
CA ALA A 152 -16.87 2.51 -8.49
C ALA A 152 -16.81 1.17 -7.75
N THR A 153 -15.66 0.81 -7.17
CA THR A 153 -15.51 -0.39 -6.35
C THR A 153 -16.14 -0.21 -4.96
N THR A 154 -16.08 1.01 -4.41
CA THR A 154 -16.77 1.37 -3.16
C THR A 154 -18.26 1.18 -3.29
N GLU A 155 -18.87 1.65 -4.39
CA GLU A 155 -20.31 1.51 -4.63
C GLU A 155 -20.74 0.04 -4.60
N LYS A 156 -20.00 -0.84 -5.29
CA LYS A 156 -20.26 -2.29 -5.28
C LYS A 156 -20.16 -2.89 -3.87
N TYR A 157 -19.12 -2.54 -3.12
CA TYR A 157 -19.01 -3.02 -1.75
C TYR A 157 -20.11 -2.46 -0.84
N GLN A 158 -20.61 -1.25 -1.10
CA GLN A 158 -21.70 -0.68 -0.33
C GLN A 158 -23.00 -1.44 -0.60
N GLU A 159 -23.29 -1.75 -1.87
CA GLU A 159 -24.42 -2.61 -2.26
C GLU A 159 -24.35 -3.99 -1.59
N ASP A 160 -23.19 -4.64 -1.62
CA ASP A 160 -22.98 -5.93 -0.96
C ASP A 160 -23.21 -5.84 0.56
N ILE A 161 -22.71 -4.79 1.22
CA ILE A 161 -22.89 -4.58 2.67
C ILE A 161 -24.36 -4.32 3.00
N ASP A 162 -25.05 -3.52 2.21
CA ASP A 162 -26.46 -3.20 2.43
C ASP A 162 -27.32 -4.46 2.29
N ALA A 163 -26.99 -5.35 1.35
CA ALA A 163 -27.65 -6.64 1.17
C ALA A 163 -27.47 -7.62 2.35
N LEU A 164 -26.40 -7.50 3.14
CA LEU A 164 -26.18 -8.33 4.34
C LEU A 164 -27.06 -7.94 5.53
N ASN A 165 -27.65 -6.74 5.52
CA ASN A 165 -28.47 -6.21 6.61
C ASN A 165 -29.98 -6.48 6.39
N TYR A 166 -30.32 -7.35 5.44
CA TYR A 166 -31.67 -7.89 5.21
C TYR A 166 -31.76 -9.33 5.72
#